data_AF-A0A3S3NVR1-F1
#
_entry.id   AF-A0A3S3NVR1-F1
#
_cell.length_a   1.000
_cell.length_b   1.000
_cell.length_c   1.000
_cell.angle_alpha   90.00
_cell.angle_beta   90.00
_cell.angle_gamma   90.00
#
_symmetry.space_group_name_H-M   'P 1'
#
loop_
_entity.id
_entity.type
_entity.pdbx_description
1 polymer ?
#
loop_
_entity_poly.entity_id
_entity_poly.type
_entity_poly.pdbx_seq_one_letter_code
_entity_poly.pdbx_strand_id
1 'polypeptide(L)'
;MLDATDQCLRKILYIGDPDMIFVKNESQLNYHCNEIKQSFECIRRFGKCLRLLPKLMFTMIARGGKKMIKNRCDKVDGRNEFLKHSQCFRYPNVYDFNKCVDKSVIQMNLINKTAKINEIIPALCCALQDTIKCLRIKGEEHCANYTAPGAGDYVASVTKSVMKDFIELSCGKRDTLEECYKIEAKWMKQFDEIGEKWHSIKPQRNSFFSPLIGIAERLESPI
;
A
#
# COMPACT_ATOMS: atom_id res chain seq x y z
N MET A 1 5.70 -1.53 -20.22
CA MET A 1 6.14 -0.43 -19.31
C MET A 1 5.51 -0.58 -17.93
N LEU A 2 4.19 -0.77 -17.84
CA LEU A 2 3.49 -1.03 -16.57
C LEU A 2 4.06 -2.25 -15.82
N ASP A 3 4.29 -3.37 -16.51
CA ASP A 3 4.86 -4.59 -15.91
C ASP A 3 6.24 -4.37 -15.28
N ALA A 4 7.10 -3.56 -15.92
CA ALA A 4 8.42 -3.22 -15.39
C ALA A 4 8.31 -2.30 -14.15
N THR A 5 7.37 -1.35 -14.16
CA THR A 5 7.08 -0.51 -12.99
C THR A 5 6.53 -1.34 -11.83
N ASP A 6 5.65 -2.29 -12.11
CA ASP A 6 5.08 -3.22 -11.12
C ASP A 6 6.17 -4.08 -10.47
N GLN A 7 7.15 -4.56 -11.24
CA GLN A 7 8.32 -5.26 -10.70
C GLN A 7 9.13 -4.34 -9.75
N CYS A 8 9.34 -3.08 -10.13
CA CYS A 8 10.02 -2.12 -9.25
C CYS A 8 9.25 -1.85 -7.95
N LEU A 9 7.91 -1.84 -7.98
CA LEU A 9 7.08 -1.62 -6.80
C LEU A 9 7.09 -2.79 -5.82
N ARG A 10 7.10 -4.02 -6.33
CA ARG A 10 7.16 -5.24 -5.51
C ARG A 10 8.38 -5.22 -4.57
N LYS A 11 9.53 -4.76 -5.07
CA LYS A 11 10.77 -4.60 -4.29
C LYS A 11 10.68 -3.57 -3.17
N ILE A 12 9.88 -2.51 -3.33
CA ILE A 12 9.76 -1.44 -2.32
C ILE A 12 8.85 -1.86 -1.16
N LEU A 13 7.77 -2.57 -1.49
CA LEU A 13 6.67 -2.78 -0.55
C LEU A 13 6.69 -4.15 0.14
N TYR A 14 7.68 -4.99 -0.17
CA TYR A 14 7.74 -6.36 0.32
C TYR A 14 6.48 -7.17 -0.05
N ILE A 15 5.96 -7.01 -1.26
CA ILE A 15 4.73 -7.69 -1.71
C ILE A 15 5.00 -8.42 -3.02
N GLY A 16 4.72 -9.73 -3.04
CA GLY A 16 4.75 -10.54 -4.26
C GLY A 16 6.14 -10.67 -4.90
N ASP A 17 7.22 -10.36 -4.17
CA ASP A 17 8.59 -10.63 -4.62
C ASP A 17 9.05 -11.99 -4.07
N PRO A 18 9.18 -13.04 -4.91
CA PRO A 18 9.63 -14.35 -4.45
C PRO A 18 11.09 -14.34 -3.95
N ASP A 19 11.90 -13.40 -4.42
CA ASP A 19 13.34 -13.29 -4.11
C ASP A 19 13.61 -12.34 -2.93
N MET A 20 12.54 -11.97 -2.22
CA MET A 20 12.59 -11.02 -1.11
C MET A 20 13.52 -11.47 0.02
N ILE A 21 14.53 -10.65 0.29
CA ILE A 21 15.41 -10.82 1.44
C ILE A 21 14.78 -10.12 2.64
N PHE A 22 14.39 -10.89 3.65
CA PHE A 22 13.97 -10.32 4.93
C PHE A 22 15.17 -9.71 5.65
N VAL A 23 15.09 -8.41 5.92
CA VAL A 23 16.15 -7.67 6.60
C VAL A 23 16.15 -8.01 8.08
N LYS A 24 17.26 -8.55 8.57
CA LYS A 24 17.48 -8.93 9.98
C LYS A 24 18.59 -8.15 10.65
N ASN A 25 19.48 -7.53 9.89
CA ASN A 25 20.61 -6.77 10.42
C ASN A 25 20.98 -5.58 9.54
N GLU A 26 21.88 -4.74 10.04
CA GLU A 26 22.36 -3.52 9.38
C GLU A 26 22.97 -3.76 7.99
N SER A 27 23.70 -4.85 7.80
CA SER A 27 24.29 -5.19 6.49
C SER A 27 23.20 -5.48 5.45
N GLN A 28 22.19 -6.27 5.83
CA GLN A 28 21.04 -6.55 4.98
C GLN A 28 20.18 -5.30 4.76
N LEU A 29 20.08 -4.42 5.76
CA LEU A 29 19.39 -3.13 5.62
C LEU A 29 20.08 -2.24 4.60
N ASN A 30 21.42 -2.19 4.60
CA ASN A 30 22.17 -1.42 3.60
C ASN A 30 21.90 -1.92 2.18
N TYR A 31 21.92 -3.24 1.98
CA TYR A 31 21.58 -3.85 0.70
C TYR A 31 20.14 -3.49 0.27
N HIS A 32 19.17 -3.72 1.15
CA HIS A 32 17.77 -3.37 0.91
C HIS A 32 17.58 -1.89 0.58
N CYS A 33 18.24 -1.01 1.32
CA CYS A 33 18.17 0.44 1.10
C CYS A 33 18.74 0.87 -0.25
N ASN A 34 19.79 0.20 -0.74
CA ASN A 34 20.29 0.43 -2.10
C ASN A 34 19.26 -0.03 -3.15
N GLU A 35 18.71 -1.24 -2.99
CA GLU A 35 17.70 -1.77 -3.92
C GLU A 35 16.46 -0.88 -4.00
N ILE A 36 15.85 -0.50 -2.87
CA ILE A 36 14.63 0.32 -2.91
C ILE A 36 14.88 1.71 -3.48
N LYS A 37 16.07 2.29 -3.27
CA LYS A 37 16.44 3.58 -3.89
C LYS A 37 16.52 3.46 -5.41
N GLN A 38 17.10 2.37 -5.92
CA GLN A 38 17.15 2.09 -7.36
C GLN A 38 15.75 1.81 -7.95
N SER A 39 14.96 0.98 -7.28
CA SER A 39 13.56 0.71 -7.66
C SER A 39 12.70 1.96 -7.63
N PHE A 40 12.95 2.87 -6.69
CA PHE A 40 12.24 4.14 -6.63
C PHE A 40 12.54 5.04 -7.84
N GLU A 41 13.79 5.08 -8.31
CA GLU A 41 14.12 5.81 -9.54
C GLU A 41 13.47 5.20 -10.79
N CYS A 42 13.31 3.87 -10.84
CA CYS A 42 12.50 3.20 -11.87
C CYS A 42 11.04 3.70 -11.86
N ILE A 43 10.41 3.74 -10.69
CA ILE A 43 9.02 4.20 -10.55
C ILE A 43 8.88 5.68 -10.90
N ARG A 44 9.83 6.53 -10.50
CA ARG A 44 9.84 7.96 -10.85
C ARG A 44 9.90 8.20 -12.36
N ARG A 45 10.62 7.36 -13.11
CA ARG A 45 10.66 7.44 -14.58
C ARG A 45 9.28 7.18 -15.18
N PHE A 46 8.56 6.18 -14.67
CA PHE A 46 7.18 5.91 -15.09
C PHE A 46 6.25 7.11 -14.87
N GLY A 47 6.41 7.81 -13.75
CA GLY A 47 5.66 9.05 -13.47
C GLY A 47 5.80 10.15 -14.53
N LYS A 48 6.87 10.14 -15.33
CA LYS A 48 7.05 11.10 -16.45
C LYS A 48 6.12 10.80 -17.63
N CYS A 49 5.64 9.56 -17.75
CA CYS A 49 4.73 9.12 -18.81
C CYS A 49 3.26 9.44 -18.49
N LEU A 50 2.94 9.63 -17.21
CA LEU A 50 1.60 10.01 -16.76
C LEU A 50 1.30 11.48 -17.12
N ARG A 51 0.02 11.78 -17.32
CA ARG A 51 -0.48 13.14 -17.58
C ARG A 51 -1.48 13.53 -16.49
N LEU A 52 -1.76 14.84 -16.39
CA LEU A 52 -2.89 15.41 -15.65
C LEU A 52 -3.13 14.77 -14.25
N LEU A 53 -4.28 14.13 -14.01
CA LEU A 53 -4.71 13.63 -12.70
C LEU A 53 -3.96 12.36 -12.23
N PRO A 54 -3.74 11.30 -13.03
CA PRO A 54 -2.84 10.21 -12.69
C PRO A 54 -1.45 10.72 -12.30
N LYS A 55 -0.91 11.72 -13.02
CA LYS A 55 0.40 12.31 -12.68
C LYS A 55 0.38 13.01 -11.32
N LEU A 56 -0.69 13.75 -11.01
CA LEU A 56 -0.86 14.41 -9.73
C LEU A 56 -0.91 13.40 -8.58
N MET A 57 -1.78 12.40 -8.68
CA MET A 57 -1.92 11.34 -7.66
C MET A 57 -0.61 10.56 -7.49
N PHE A 58 0.01 10.15 -8.60
CA PHE A 58 1.31 9.50 -8.57
C PHE A 58 2.37 10.35 -7.88
N THR A 59 2.42 11.65 -8.17
CA THR A 59 3.43 12.55 -7.58
C THR A 59 3.25 12.66 -6.07
N MET A 60 2.03 12.72 -5.56
CA MET A 60 1.74 12.73 -4.12
C MET A 60 2.23 11.44 -3.44
N ILE A 61 1.85 10.28 -3.99
CA ILE A 61 2.25 8.97 -3.46
C ILE A 61 3.78 8.81 -3.52
N ALA A 62 4.41 9.22 -4.63
CA ALA A 62 5.86 9.14 -4.80
C ALA A 62 6.60 10.03 -3.80
N ARG A 63 6.09 11.22 -3.45
CA ARG A 63 6.66 12.06 -2.39
C ARG A 63 6.60 11.36 -1.03
N GLY A 64 5.46 10.76 -0.70
CA GLY A 64 5.30 9.94 0.51
C GLY A 64 6.28 8.77 0.55
N GLY A 65 6.40 8.03 -0.55
CA GLY A 65 7.37 6.94 -0.72
C GLY A 65 8.81 7.40 -0.53
N LYS A 66 9.21 8.53 -1.12
CA LYS A 66 10.55 9.11 -0.94
C LYS A 66 10.83 9.44 0.53
N LYS A 67 9.85 10.01 1.23
CA LYS A 67 9.98 10.35 2.66
C LYS A 67 10.12 9.09 3.52
N MET A 68 9.34 8.05 3.21
CA MET A 68 9.44 6.73 3.86
C MET A 68 10.82 6.11 3.66
N ILE A 69 11.33 6.08 2.42
CA ILE A 69 12.67 5.57 2.10
C ILE A 69 13.74 6.36 2.86
N LYS A 70 13.69 7.70 2.85
CA LYS A 70 14.64 8.54 3.58
C LYS A 70 14.61 8.25 5.09
N ASN A 71 13.42 8.15 5.69
CA ASN A 71 13.30 7.83 7.11
C ASN A 71 13.86 6.44 7.42
N ARG A 72 13.49 5.41 6.64
CA ARG A 72 13.93 4.03 6.85
C ARG A 72 15.43 3.84 6.64
N CYS A 73 16.02 4.52 5.67
CA CYS A 73 17.38 4.22 5.20
C CYS A 73 18.44 5.22 5.65
N ASP A 74 18.09 6.49 5.82
CA ASP A 74 19.08 7.55 6.03
C ASP A 74 19.06 8.08 7.47
N LYS A 75 17.99 7.83 8.24
CA LYS A 75 17.87 8.28 9.64
C LYS A 75 18.13 7.12 10.60
N VAL A 76 19.01 7.32 11.58
CA VAL A 76 19.35 6.32 12.61
C VAL A 76 18.09 5.75 13.28
N ASP A 77 17.20 6.60 13.79
CA ASP A 77 15.98 6.15 14.48
C ASP A 77 15.05 5.34 13.55
N GLY A 78 14.92 5.76 12.28
CA GLY A 78 14.06 5.06 11.33
C GLY A 78 14.64 3.72 10.87
N ARG A 79 15.97 3.60 10.82
CA ARG A 79 16.66 2.31 10.61
C ARG A 79 16.43 1.37 11.77
N ASN A 80 16.63 1.85 13.00
CA ASN A 80 16.43 1.09 14.23
C ASN A 80 14.98 0.60 14.34
N GLU A 81 14.01 1.48 14.10
CA GLU A 81 12.59 1.13 14.17
C GLU A 81 12.20 0.11 13.07
N PHE A 82 12.71 0.28 11.85
CA PHE A 82 12.48 -0.71 10.79
C PHE A 82 13.09 -2.07 11.16
N LEU A 83 14.34 -2.10 11.62
CA LEU A 83 15.02 -3.34 12.01
C LEU A 83 14.32 -4.03 13.16
N LYS A 84 13.83 -3.28 14.15
CA LYS A 84 13.05 -3.82 15.27
C LYS A 84 11.83 -4.59 14.77
N HIS A 85 11.07 -4.02 13.84
CA HIS A 85 9.82 -4.62 13.36
C HIS A 85 10.02 -5.63 12.22
N SER A 86 11.12 -5.57 11.46
CA SER A 86 11.36 -6.52 10.37
C SER A 86 11.81 -7.91 10.85
N GLN A 87 12.14 -8.07 12.15
CA GLN A 87 12.58 -9.37 12.68
C GLN A 87 11.48 -10.44 12.65
N CYS A 88 10.19 -10.06 12.69
CA CYS A 88 9.11 -11.05 12.62
C CYS A 88 8.90 -11.63 11.22
N PHE A 89 9.29 -10.91 10.15
CA PHE A 89 9.01 -11.33 8.77
C PHE A 89 9.76 -12.60 8.38
N ARG A 90 9.02 -13.61 7.92
CA ARG A 90 9.56 -14.90 7.46
C ARG A 90 8.58 -15.61 6.54
N TYR A 91 9.12 -16.44 5.65
CA TYR A 91 8.32 -17.35 4.85
C TYR A 91 7.83 -18.55 5.69
N PRO A 92 6.65 -19.11 5.40
CA PRO A 92 5.63 -18.63 4.46
C PRO A 92 4.68 -17.56 5.06
N ASN A 93 4.83 -17.24 6.34
CA ASN A 93 3.82 -16.52 7.13
C ASN A 93 3.61 -15.04 6.71
N VAL A 94 4.54 -14.42 5.96
CA VAL A 94 4.35 -13.11 5.31
C VAL A 94 3.17 -13.10 4.33
N TYR A 95 2.69 -14.28 3.92
CA TYR A 95 1.59 -14.42 2.98
C TYR A 95 0.26 -13.82 3.48
N ASP A 96 -0.07 -13.90 4.77
CA ASP A 96 -1.29 -13.27 5.30
C ASP A 96 -1.17 -11.74 5.35
N PHE A 97 0.03 -11.22 5.56
CA PHE A 97 0.29 -9.78 5.42
C PHE A 97 0.11 -9.32 3.97
N ASN A 98 0.64 -10.09 3.01
CA ASN A 98 0.49 -9.82 1.58
C ASN A 98 -0.96 -9.88 1.11
N LYS A 99 -1.79 -10.75 1.71
CA LYS A 99 -3.23 -10.80 1.42
C LYS A 99 -3.95 -9.49 1.72
N CYS A 100 -3.49 -8.66 2.65
CA CYS A 100 -4.07 -7.33 2.84
C CYS A 100 -3.89 -6.45 1.60
N VAL A 101 -2.75 -6.57 0.90
CA VAL A 101 -2.52 -5.83 -0.34
C VAL A 101 -3.23 -6.50 -1.51
N ASP A 102 -3.27 -7.83 -1.56
CA ASP A 102 -4.09 -8.52 -2.57
C ASP A 102 -5.57 -8.13 -2.46
N LYS A 103 -6.09 -8.05 -1.23
CA LYS A 103 -7.43 -7.53 -0.92
C LYS A 103 -7.61 -6.10 -1.47
N SER A 104 -6.65 -5.21 -1.22
CA SER A 104 -6.75 -3.81 -1.66
C SER A 104 -6.74 -3.68 -3.18
N VAL A 105 -5.95 -4.50 -3.89
CA VAL A 105 -5.96 -4.57 -5.35
C VAL A 105 -7.32 -5.07 -5.87
N ILE A 106 -7.93 -6.08 -5.22
CA ILE A 106 -9.28 -6.56 -5.58
C ILE A 106 -10.32 -5.44 -5.38
N GLN A 107 -10.26 -4.72 -4.26
CA GLN A 107 -11.15 -3.58 -3.98
C GLN A 107 -11.00 -2.48 -5.03
N MET A 108 -9.77 -2.08 -5.36
CA MET A 108 -9.52 -1.05 -6.38
C MET A 108 -10.01 -1.49 -7.76
N ASN A 109 -9.86 -2.76 -8.11
CA ASN A 109 -10.43 -3.30 -9.35
C ASN A 109 -11.96 -3.26 -9.35
N LEU A 110 -12.61 -3.58 -8.22
CA LEU A 110 -14.06 -3.47 -8.07
C LEU A 110 -14.53 -2.03 -8.26
N ILE A 111 -13.88 -1.07 -7.58
CA ILE A 111 -14.15 0.36 -7.72
C ILE A 111 -13.98 0.78 -9.19
N ASN A 112 -12.86 0.42 -9.81
CA ASN A 112 -12.57 0.76 -11.20
C ASN A 112 -13.63 0.24 -12.17
N LYS A 113 -14.22 -0.93 -11.92
CA LYS A 113 -15.22 -1.54 -12.80
C LYS A 113 -16.63 -1.04 -12.55
N THR A 114 -16.99 -0.72 -11.31
CA THR A 114 -18.41 -0.60 -10.90
C THR A 114 -18.80 0.75 -10.31
N ALA A 115 -17.84 1.54 -9.81
CA ALA A 115 -18.15 2.83 -9.20
C ALA A 115 -18.59 3.85 -10.25
N LYS A 116 -19.59 4.67 -9.94
CA LYS A 116 -19.84 5.91 -10.68
C LYS A 116 -18.69 6.91 -10.45
N ILE A 117 -18.47 7.84 -11.38
CA ILE A 117 -17.37 8.81 -11.30
C ILE A 117 -17.32 9.54 -9.95
N ASN A 118 -18.48 9.98 -9.44
CA ASN A 118 -18.59 10.66 -8.14
C ASN A 118 -18.42 9.74 -6.92
N GLU A 119 -18.47 8.42 -7.09
CA GLU A 119 -18.24 7.42 -6.03
C GLU A 119 -16.78 6.98 -5.93
N ILE A 120 -15.97 7.19 -6.98
CA ILE A 120 -14.59 6.67 -7.07
C ILE A 120 -13.71 7.13 -5.92
N ILE A 121 -13.58 8.45 -5.71
CA ILE A 121 -12.71 9.00 -4.65
C ILE A 121 -13.21 8.60 -3.25
N PRO A 122 -14.51 8.74 -2.93
CA PRO A 122 -15.07 8.19 -1.69
C PRO A 122 -14.73 6.72 -1.42
N ALA A 123 -14.93 5.85 -2.42
CA ALA A 123 -14.67 4.43 -2.29
C ALA A 123 -13.18 4.12 -2.11
N LEU A 124 -12.31 4.82 -2.85
CA LEU A 124 -10.85 4.69 -2.71
C LEU A 124 -10.35 5.07 -1.32
N CYS A 125 -10.88 6.15 -0.76
CA CYS A 125 -10.54 6.57 0.60
C CYS A 125 -10.90 5.49 1.62
N CYS A 126 -12.07 4.87 1.49
CA CYS A 126 -12.48 3.80 2.40
C CYS A 126 -11.75 2.48 2.18
N ALA A 127 -11.42 2.11 0.94
CA ALA A 127 -10.56 0.97 0.65
C ALA A 127 -9.16 1.15 1.27
N LEU A 128 -8.63 2.38 1.26
CA LEU A 128 -7.37 2.71 1.91
C LEU A 128 -7.44 2.54 3.44
N GLN A 129 -8.50 3.03 4.09
CA GLN A 129 -8.67 2.85 5.54
C GLN A 129 -8.82 1.37 5.92
N ASP A 130 -9.58 0.61 5.13
CA ASP A 130 -9.70 -0.84 5.32
C ASP A 130 -8.35 -1.55 5.16
N THR A 131 -7.56 -1.16 4.15
CA THR A 131 -6.20 -1.68 3.96
C THR A 131 -5.30 -1.37 5.15
N ILE A 132 -5.32 -0.12 5.64
CA ILE A 132 -4.53 0.29 6.81
C ILE A 132 -4.93 -0.53 8.04
N LYS A 133 -6.23 -0.75 8.28
CA LYS A 133 -6.70 -1.60 9.39
C LYS A 133 -6.25 -3.04 9.22
N CYS A 134 -6.38 -3.60 8.01
CA CYS A 134 -5.94 -4.97 7.72
C CYS A 134 -4.46 -5.15 8.04
N LEU A 135 -3.60 -4.25 7.53
CA LEU A 135 -2.16 -4.27 7.76
C LEU A 135 -1.83 -4.14 9.25
N ARG A 136 -2.56 -3.30 10.00
CA ARG A 136 -2.39 -3.17 11.45
C ARG A 136 -2.70 -4.48 12.17
N ILE A 137 -3.88 -5.05 11.93
CA ILE A 137 -4.33 -6.28 12.62
C ILE A 137 -3.40 -7.45 12.26
N LYS A 138 -3.17 -7.68 10.97
CA LYS A 138 -2.35 -8.82 10.52
C LYS A 138 -0.88 -8.64 10.83
N GLY A 139 -0.36 -7.41 10.82
CA GLY A 139 0.98 -7.10 11.30
C GLY A 139 1.15 -7.43 12.78
N GLU A 140 0.19 -7.04 13.61
CA GLU A 140 0.25 -7.33 15.05
C GLU A 140 0.08 -8.84 15.33
N GLU A 141 -0.94 -9.49 14.79
CA GLU A 141 -1.16 -10.94 14.95
C GLU A 141 0.07 -11.76 14.55
N HIS A 142 0.72 -11.38 13.45
CA HIS A 142 1.89 -12.09 12.96
C HIS A 142 3.13 -11.86 13.83
N CYS A 143 3.33 -10.65 14.32
CA CYS A 143 4.56 -10.23 14.97
C CYS A 143 4.50 -10.29 16.50
N ALA A 144 3.30 -10.42 17.11
CA ALA A 144 3.07 -10.42 18.55
C ALA A 144 3.97 -11.39 19.35
N ASN A 145 4.36 -12.52 18.74
CA ASN A 145 5.18 -13.54 19.39
C ASN A 145 6.66 -13.55 18.93
N TYR A 146 7.05 -12.65 18.02
CA TYR A 146 8.38 -12.66 17.38
C TYR A 146 9.19 -11.38 17.60
N THR A 147 8.50 -10.26 17.76
CA THR A 147 9.08 -8.95 18.05
C THR A 147 8.33 -8.31 19.20
N ALA A 148 8.90 -7.25 19.78
CA ALA A 148 8.15 -6.40 20.70
C ALA A 148 6.82 -5.93 20.05
N PRO A 149 5.76 -5.72 20.85
CA PRO A 149 4.47 -5.23 20.35
C PRO A 149 4.59 -3.95 19.51
N GLY A 150 3.61 -3.73 18.63
CA GLY A 150 3.47 -2.50 17.83
C GLY A 150 3.97 -2.60 16.40
N ALA A 151 4.26 -3.80 15.89
CA ALA A 151 4.60 -4.00 14.48
C ALA A 151 3.41 -3.67 13.56
N GLY A 152 2.19 -3.98 14.00
CA GLY A 152 0.97 -3.59 13.29
C GLY A 152 0.85 -2.08 13.15
N ASP A 153 1.04 -1.36 14.25
CA ASP A 153 1.00 0.11 14.26
C ASP A 153 2.12 0.73 13.43
N TYR A 154 3.32 0.15 13.49
CA TYR A 154 4.43 0.59 12.64
C TYR A 154 4.07 0.51 11.16
N VAL A 155 3.61 -0.65 10.67
CA VAL A 155 3.23 -0.79 9.25
C VAL A 155 2.09 0.16 8.88
N ALA A 156 1.05 0.22 9.71
CA ALA A 156 -0.09 1.10 9.46
C ALA A 156 0.33 2.58 9.37
N SER A 157 1.24 3.02 10.25
CA SER A 157 1.78 4.38 10.26
C SER A 157 2.62 4.67 9.01
N VAL A 158 3.41 3.70 8.55
CA VAL A 158 4.19 3.82 7.32
C VAL A 158 3.26 3.98 6.12
N THR A 159 2.26 3.12 5.97
CA THR A 159 1.26 3.22 4.89
C THR A 159 0.51 4.55 4.93
N LYS A 160 0.03 4.97 6.11
CA LYS A 160 -0.65 6.26 6.28
C LYS A 160 0.28 7.43 5.96
N SER A 161 1.57 7.37 6.31
CA SER A 161 2.55 8.40 5.98
C SER A 161 2.84 8.48 4.48
N VAL A 162 2.82 7.35 3.77
CA VAL A 162 3.00 7.34 2.29
C VAL A 162 1.78 7.96 1.61
N MET A 163 0.58 7.67 2.12
CA MET A 163 -0.68 8.16 1.55
C MET A 163 -1.17 9.50 2.12
N LYS A 164 -0.38 10.14 3.00
CA LYS A 164 -0.79 11.31 3.78
C LYS A 164 -1.38 12.43 2.91
N ASP A 165 -0.62 12.90 1.91
CA ASP A 165 -1.05 13.98 1.02
C ASP A 165 -2.35 13.62 0.28
N PHE A 166 -2.50 12.36 -0.14
CA PHE A 166 -3.72 11.90 -0.81
C PHE A 166 -4.93 11.93 0.14
N ILE A 167 -4.76 11.42 1.37
CA ILE A 167 -5.82 11.40 2.39
C ILE A 167 -6.28 12.82 2.71
N GLU A 168 -5.34 13.72 3.02
CA GLU A 168 -5.63 15.09 3.43
C GLU A 168 -6.34 15.88 2.32
N LEU A 169 -5.97 15.65 1.05
CA LEU A 169 -6.53 16.40 -0.07
C LEU A 169 -7.81 15.79 -0.65
N SER A 170 -8.01 14.47 -0.54
CA SER A 170 -9.05 13.77 -1.29
C SER A 170 -10.15 13.17 -0.42
N CYS A 171 -9.85 12.79 0.83
CA CYS A 171 -10.76 11.95 1.61
C CYS A 171 -11.78 12.72 2.45
N GLY A 172 -11.52 14.00 2.76
CA GLY A 172 -12.44 14.80 3.56
C GLY A 172 -12.80 14.08 4.87
N LYS A 173 -14.10 13.79 5.07
CA LYS A 173 -14.62 13.08 6.26
C LYS A 173 -14.33 11.57 6.28
N ARG A 174 -13.67 11.00 5.27
CA ARG A 174 -13.38 9.55 5.14
C ARG A 174 -11.94 9.21 5.56
N ASP A 175 -11.49 9.83 6.64
CA ASP A 175 -10.11 9.71 7.16
C ASP A 175 -9.96 8.62 8.24
N THR A 176 -11.07 8.00 8.64
CA THR A 176 -11.15 6.87 9.56
C THR A 176 -12.09 5.78 9.02
N LEU A 177 -11.96 4.56 9.53
CA LEU A 177 -12.80 3.46 9.10
C LEU A 177 -14.23 3.58 9.63
N GLU A 178 -14.38 4.10 10.85
CA GLU A 178 -15.66 4.34 11.50
C GLU A 178 -16.51 5.32 10.68
N GLU A 179 -15.91 6.41 10.20
CA GLU A 179 -16.61 7.34 9.30
C GLU A 179 -16.90 6.72 7.93
N CYS A 180 -16.03 5.85 7.42
CA CYS A 180 -16.31 5.09 6.21
C CYS A 180 -17.54 4.17 6.34
N TYR A 181 -17.71 3.47 7.46
CA TYR A 181 -18.92 2.67 7.69
C TYR A 181 -20.19 3.51 7.80
N LYS A 182 -20.09 4.73 8.35
CA LYS A 182 -21.22 5.66 8.46
C LYS A 182 -21.61 6.28 7.12
N ILE A 183 -20.62 6.79 6.37
CA ILE A 183 -20.83 7.62 5.18
C ILE A 183 -20.92 6.76 3.91
N GLU A 184 -20.11 5.70 3.82
CA GLU A 184 -19.94 4.86 2.62
C GLU A 184 -20.35 3.40 2.87
N ALA A 185 -21.44 3.19 3.61
CA ALA A 185 -21.90 1.86 4.03
C ALA A 185 -22.00 0.84 2.88
N LYS A 186 -22.43 1.30 1.68
CA LYS A 186 -22.51 0.47 0.47
C LYS A 186 -21.15 -0.13 0.09
N TRP A 187 -20.09 0.70 0.05
CA TRP A 187 -18.75 0.25 -0.32
C TRP A 187 -18.14 -0.61 0.78
N MET A 188 -18.31 -0.21 2.03
CA MET A 188 -17.81 -0.98 3.17
C MET A 188 -18.39 -2.39 3.21
N LYS A 189 -19.69 -2.56 2.92
CA LYS A 189 -20.30 -3.89 2.80
C LYS A 189 -19.61 -4.75 1.72
N GLN A 190 -19.35 -4.19 0.53
CA GLN A 190 -18.66 -4.93 -0.52
C GLN A 190 -17.21 -5.30 -0.13
N PHE A 191 -16.54 -4.42 0.61
CA PHE A 191 -15.18 -4.66 1.11
C PHE A 191 -15.14 -5.74 2.20
N ASP A 192 -16.17 -5.80 3.04
CA ASP A 192 -16.36 -6.84 4.03
C ASP A 192 -16.62 -8.19 3.35
N GLU A 193 -17.49 -8.26 2.33
CA GLU A 193 -17.75 -9.49 1.56
C GLU A 193 -16.48 -10.06 0.90
N ILE A 194 -15.57 -9.20 0.44
CA ILE A 194 -14.24 -9.62 -0.04
C ILE A 194 -13.42 -10.19 1.13
N GLY A 195 -13.46 -9.53 2.29
CA GLY A 195 -12.75 -9.94 3.51
C GLY A 195 -13.25 -11.25 4.14
N GLU A 196 -14.55 -11.52 4.10
CA GLU A 196 -15.15 -12.77 4.60
C GLU A 196 -14.57 -14.00 3.90
N LYS A 197 -14.17 -13.83 2.65
CA LYS A 197 -13.52 -14.87 1.84
C LYS A 197 -12.00 -14.83 1.96
N TRP A 198 -11.46 -14.42 3.11
CA TRP A 198 -10.02 -14.22 3.36
C TRP A 198 -9.12 -15.37 2.86
N HIS A 199 -9.50 -16.62 3.18
CA HIS A 199 -8.73 -17.80 2.78
C HIS A 199 -8.72 -18.04 1.27
N SER A 200 -9.66 -17.46 0.53
CA SER A 200 -9.74 -17.54 -0.93
C SER A 200 -9.01 -16.41 -1.66
N ILE A 201 -8.50 -15.39 -0.94
CA ILE A 201 -7.74 -14.30 -1.55
C ILE A 201 -6.45 -14.88 -2.13
N LYS A 202 -6.32 -14.75 -3.45
CA LYS A 202 -5.15 -15.20 -4.21
C LYS A 202 -4.18 -14.04 -4.45
N PRO A 203 -2.88 -14.32 -4.62
CA PRO A 203 -1.89 -13.31 -4.97
C PRO A 203 -2.27 -12.63 -6.27
N GLN A 204 -2.25 -11.30 -6.28
CA GLN A 204 -2.58 -10.53 -7.45
C GLN A 204 -1.37 -10.43 -8.39
N ARG A 205 -1.63 -10.59 -9.69
CA ARG A 205 -0.58 -10.50 -10.72
C ARG A 205 -0.05 -9.08 -10.85
N ASN A 206 -0.89 -8.08 -10.66
CA ASN A 206 -0.52 -6.68 -10.78
C ASN A 206 -0.51 -6.02 -9.40
N SER A 207 0.32 -5.00 -9.23
CA SER A 207 0.29 -4.15 -8.05
C SER A 207 -0.92 -3.21 -8.09
N PHE A 208 -1.14 -2.42 -7.02
CA PHE A 208 -2.18 -1.39 -6.98
C PHE A 208 -2.02 -0.29 -8.04
N PHE A 209 -0.85 -0.20 -8.70
CA PHE A 209 -0.65 0.77 -9.78
C PHE A 209 -1.54 0.51 -11.00
N SER A 210 -1.73 -0.75 -11.37
CA SER A 210 -2.57 -1.11 -12.51
C SER A 210 -4.01 -0.62 -12.35
N PRO A 211 -4.74 -0.93 -11.27
CA PRO A 211 -6.08 -0.38 -11.08
C PRO A 211 -6.07 1.13 -10.81
N LEU A 212 -5.02 1.69 -10.20
CA LEU A 212 -4.91 3.15 -10.00
C LEU A 212 -4.89 3.92 -11.32
N ILE A 213 -4.13 3.43 -12.31
CA ILE A 213 -4.08 4.04 -13.64
C ILE A 213 -5.45 3.98 -14.31
N GLY A 214 -6.10 2.81 -14.30
CA GLY A 214 -7.43 2.67 -14.88
C GLY A 214 -8.45 3.61 -14.23
N ILE A 215 -8.41 3.77 -12.90
CA ILE A 215 -9.26 4.73 -12.20
C ILE A 215 -8.95 6.16 -12.63
N ALA A 216 -7.69 6.51 -12.72
CA ALA A 216 -7.27 7.85 -13.07
C ALA A 216 -7.71 8.22 -14.49
N GLU A 217 -7.61 7.30 -15.45
CA GLU A 217 -8.11 7.46 -16.83
C GLU A 217 -9.63 7.65 -16.87
N ARG A 218 -10.38 6.93 -16.03
CA ARG A 218 -11.84 7.14 -15.90
C ARG A 218 -12.19 8.52 -15.37
N LEU A 219 -11.43 9.04 -14.41
CA LEU A 219 -11.66 10.37 -13.84
C LEU A 219 -11.30 11.51 -14.83
N GLU A 220 -10.46 11.24 -15.82
CA GLU A 220 -10.07 12.20 -16.86
C GLU A 220 -10.99 12.20 -18.06
N SER A 221 -11.67 11.09 -18.33
CA SER A 221 -12.57 10.96 -19.47
C SER A 221 -13.87 11.72 -19.17
N PRO A 222 -14.11 12.89 -19.79
CA PRO A 222 -15.35 13.61 -19.58
C PRO A 222 -16.50 12.74 -20.09
N ILE A 223 -17.52 12.54 -19.27
CA ILE A 223 -18.83 12.10 -19.75
C ILE A 223 -19.44 13.25 -20.56
#